data_AF-A0A7K1ZN65-F1
#
_entry.id   AF-A0A7K1ZN65-F1
#
_cell.length_a   1.000
_cell.length_b   1.000
_cell.length_c   1.000
_cell.angle_alpha   90.00
_cell.angle_beta   90.00
_cell.angle_gamma   90.00
#
_symmetry.space_group_name_H-M   'P 1'
#
loop_
_entity.id
_entity.type
_entity.pdbx_description
1 polymer ?
#
loop_
_entity_poly.entity_id
_entity_poly.type
_entity_poly.pdbx_seq_one_letter_code
_entity_poly.pdbx_strand_id
1 'polypeptide(L)'
;MIAANWVPELVDCAGGVSLLSKSGNHSEYVSLDELAASEPDVIAIMPCGFDIDRSLREMKSLTSSPQWKHLPAVRNERVYVTDGNQYFNRPGPRVVESAEILSECLHPGYFDFGHRGTGWIPWRPD
;
A
#
# COMPACT_ATOMS: atom_id res chain seq x y z
N MET A 1 -5.81 7.45 -6.16
CA MET A 1 -4.82 7.23 -7.22
C MET A 1 -4.12 5.91 -6.93
N ILE A 2 -3.88 5.07 -7.93
CA ILE A 2 -3.13 3.82 -7.81
C ILE A 2 -1.70 4.05 -8.26
N ALA A 3 -0.74 3.55 -7.50
CA ALA A 3 0.67 3.63 -7.84
C ALA A 3 0.99 2.75 -9.06
N ALA A 4 1.62 3.35 -10.05
CA ALA A 4 2.19 2.66 -11.21
C ALA A 4 3.71 2.93 -11.26
N ASN A 5 4.27 3.23 -12.41
CA ASN A 5 5.71 3.35 -12.64
C ASN A 5 6.44 2.07 -12.21
N TRP A 6 7.31 2.11 -11.20
CA TRP A 6 8.06 0.94 -10.72
C TRP A 6 7.35 0.18 -9.58
N VAL A 7 6.29 0.74 -8.97
CA VAL A 7 5.65 0.10 -7.81
C VAL A 7 5.07 -1.28 -8.12
N PRO A 8 4.43 -1.53 -9.28
CA PRO A 8 3.95 -2.87 -9.63
C PRO A 8 5.08 -3.91 -9.73
N GLU A 9 6.28 -3.49 -10.16
CA GLU A 9 7.45 -4.37 -10.21
C GLU A 9 7.96 -4.70 -8.80
N LEU A 10 7.89 -3.75 -7.86
CA LEU A 10 8.21 -4.03 -6.45
C LEU A 10 7.19 -4.99 -5.83
N VAL A 11 5.91 -4.86 -6.17
CA VAL A 11 4.86 -5.80 -5.74
C VAL A 11 5.16 -7.20 -6.27
N ASP A 12 5.54 -7.33 -7.54
CA ASP A 12 5.93 -8.62 -8.16
C ASP A 12 7.17 -9.22 -7.49
N CYS A 13 8.21 -8.41 -7.27
CA CYS A 13 9.43 -8.82 -6.56
C CYS A 13 9.16 -9.27 -5.12
N ALA A 14 8.19 -8.65 -4.44
CA ALA A 14 7.73 -9.05 -3.12
C ALA A 14 6.77 -10.27 -3.15
N GLY A 15 6.55 -10.89 -4.31
CA GLY A 15 5.72 -12.07 -4.49
C GLY A 15 4.20 -11.80 -4.48
N GLY A 16 3.80 -10.56 -4.78
CA GLY A 16 2.40 -10.16 -4.92
C GLY A 16 1.98 -9.94 -6.37
N VAL A 17 0.72 -9.55 -6.57
CA VAL A 17 0.17 -9.19 -7.88
C VAL A 17 -0.46 -7.81 -7.79
N SER A 18 -0.06 -6.89 -8.67
CA SER A 18 -0.74 -5.60 -8.80
C SER A 18 -2.03 -5.76 -9.57
N LEU A 19 -3.17 -5.41 -8.95
CA LEU A 19 -4.50 -5.65 -9.51
C LEU A 19 -4.97 -4.55 -10.48
N LEU A 20 -4.54 -3.32 -10.24
CA LEU A 20 -5.10 -2.12 -10.88
C LEU A 20 -4.07 -1.28 -11.64
N SER A 21 -2.82 -1.72 -11.71
CA SER A 21 -1.76 -1.02 -12.42
C SER A 21 -0.70 -1.96 -12.99
N LYS A 22 0.06 -1.47 -13.97
CA LYS A 22 1.14 -2.21 -14.64
C LYS A 22 2.46 -1.46 -14.54
N SER A 23 3.57 -2.19 -14.50
CA SER A 23 4.91 -1.58 -14.47
C SER A 23 5.15 -0.73 -15.72
N GLY A 24 5.81 0.41 -15.55
CA GLY A 24 6.11 1.38 -16.60
C GLY A 24 4.97 2.34 -16.96
N ASN A 25 3.73 2.09 -16.52
CA ASN A 25 2.60 2.99 -16.79
C ASN A 25 2.58 4.20 -15.85
N HIS A 26 1.83 5.24 -16.22
CA HIS A 26 1.55 6.36 -15.33
C HIS A 26 0.53 5.99 -14.25
N SER A 27 0.63 6.66 -13.10
CA SER A 27 -0.34 6.50 -12.02
C SER A 27 -1.68 7.13 -12.42
N GLU A 28 -2.77 6.41 -12.15
CA GLU A 28 -4.13 6.83 -12.53
C GLU A 28 -5.06 6.93 -11.33
N TYR A 29 -6.15 7.68 -11.50
CA TYR A 29 -7.24 7.70 -10.53
C TYR A 29 -8.16 6.52 -10.82
N VAL A 30 -8.43 5.73 -9.79
CA VAL A 30 -9.48 4.71 -9.80
C VAL A 30 -10.57 5.13 -8.81
N SER A 31 -11.79 4.80 -9.14
CA SER A 31 -12.93 4.91 -8.24
C SER A 31 -12.87 3.86 -7.13
N LEU A 32 -13.65 4.09 -6.07
CA LEU A 32 -13.83 3.08 -5.02
C LEU A 32 -14.56 1.83 -5.51
N ASP A 33 -15.42 1.97 -6.53
CA ASP A 33 -16.14 0.83 -7.11
C ASP A 33 -15.19 -0.05 -7.92
N GLU A 34 -14.24 0.53 -8.67
CA GLU A 34 -13.16 -0.23 -9.33
C GLU A 34 -12.24 -0.92 -8.32
N LEU A 35 -11.90 -0.24 -7.22
CA LEU A 35 -11.14 -0.86 -6.12
C LEU A 35 -11.91 -2.03 -5.51
N ALA A 36 -13.21 -1.87 -5.25
CA ALA A 36 -14.05 -2.92 -4.69
C ALA A 36 -14.19 -4.12 -5.64
N ALA A 37 -14.37 -3.86 -6.94
CA ALA A 37 -14.45 -4.90 -7.96
C ALA A 37 -13.15 -5.70 -8.13
N SER A 38 -12.00 -5.13 -7.76
CA SER A 38 -10.71 -5.83 -7.80
C SER A 38 -10.48 -6.82 -6.66
N GLU A 39 -11.31 -6.78 -5.61
CA GLU A 39 -11.25 -7.69 -4.45
C GLU A 39 -9.83 -7.84 -3.84
N PRO A 40 -9.16 -6.76 -3.41
CA PRO A 40 -7.78 -6.84 -2.96
C PRO A 40 -7.64 -7.61 -1.64
N ASP A 41 -6.67 -8.54 -1.59
CA ASP A 41 -6.27 -9.24 -0.36
C ASP A 41 -5.44 -8.36 0.58
N VAL A 42 -4.68 -7.41 0.02
CA VAL A 42 -3.78 -6.50 0.75
C VAL A 42 -3.87 -5.10 0.16
N ILE A 43 -3.87 -4.07 1.00
CA ILE A 43 -3.79 -2.67 0.57
C ILE A 43 -2.60 -1.99 1.26
N ALA A 44 -1.72 -1.39 0.48
CA ALA A 44 -0.66 -0.50 0.98
C ALA A 44 -1.02 0.96 0.69
N ILE A 45 -1.20 1.75 1.74
CA ILE A 45 -1.47 3.19 1.67
C ILE A 45 -0.11 3.91 1.63
N MET A 46 0.21 4.50 0.48
CA MET A 46 1.52 5.11 0.20
C MET A 46 1.41 6.51 -0.45
N PRO A 47 0.70 7.49 0.15
CA PRO A 47 0.54 8.82 -0.44
C PRO A 47 1.89 9.54 -0.60
N CYS A 48 2.07 10.21 -1.73
CA CYS A 48 3.30 10.92 -2.03
C CYS A 48 3.54 12.09 -1.06
N GLY A 49 4.75 12.20 -0.52
CA GLY A 49 5.18 13.25 0.40
C GLY A 49 4.60 13.17 1.82
N PHE A 50 3.96 12.05 2.19
CA PHE A 50 3.34 11.87 3.51
C PHE A 50 4.10 10.81 4.30
N ASP A 51 4.33 11.10 5.58
CA ASP A 51 4.73 10.09 6.56
C ASP A 51 3.50 9.30 7.05
N ILE A 52 3.74 8.34 7.94
CA ILE A 52 2.70 7.47 8.50
C ILE A 52 1.64 8.29 9.26
N ASP A 53 2.06 9.19 10.15
CA ASP A 53 1.16 9.97 11.00
C ASP A 53 0.24 10.89 10.18
N ARG A 54 0.78 11.54 9.16
CA ARG A 54 -0.02 12.32 8.22
C ARG A 54 -0.98 11.43 7.45
N SER A 55 -0.53 10.29 6.94
CA SER A 55 -1.37 9.35 6.21
C SER A 55 -2.57 8.89 7.05
N LEU A 56 -2.34 8.54 8.33
CA LEU A 56 -3.41 8.15 9.26
C LEU A 56 -4.49 9.23 9.44
N ARG A 57 -4.10 10.50 9.57
CA ARG A 57 -5.07 11.62 9.72
C ARG A 57 -5.98 11.78 8.50
N GLU A 58 -5.45 11.47 7.32
CA GLU A 58 -6.16 11.63 6.04
C GLU A 58 -7.00 10.40 5.67
N MET A 59 -6.81 9.27 6.36
CA MET A 59 -7.54 8.01 6.11
C MET A 59 -9.06 8.17 6.19
N LYS A 60 -9.58 9.12 6.99
CA LYS A 60 -11.03 9.35 7.13
C LYS A 60 -11.73 9.58 5.79
N SER A 61 -11.05 10.21 4.83
CA SER A 61 -11.60 10.44 3.49
C SER A 61 -11.91 9.14 2.74
N LEU A 62 -11.10 8.10 2.97
CA LEU A 62 -11.23 6.78 2.35
C LEU A 62 -12.14 5.87 3.17
N THR A 63 -11.98 5.87 4.50
CA THR A 63 -12.63 4.92 5.41
C THR A 63 -14.10 5.24 5.69
N SER A 64 -14.55 6.46 5.37
CA SER A 64 -15.96 6.86 5.50
C SER A 64 -16.87 6.23 4.45
N SER A 65 -16.32 5.67 3.37
CA SER A 65 -17.10 4.95 2.36
C SER A 65 -17.62 3.62 2.91
N PRO A 66 -18.90 3.27 2.69
CA PRO A 66 -19.41 1.93 3.00
C PRO A 66 -18.66 0.81 2.29
N GLN A 67 -18.30 1.00 1.01
CA GLN A 67 -17.57 0.01 0.21
C GLN A 67 -16.23 -0.35 0.83
N TRP A 68 -15.52 0.62 1.43
CA TRP A 68 -14.24 0.39 2.10
C TRP A 68 -14.33 -0.73 3.14
N LYS A 69 -15.37 -0.72 3.98
CA LYS A 69 -15.54 -1.70 5.06
C LYS A 69 -15.78 -3.13 4.54
N HIS A 70 -16.19 -3.27 3.29
CA HIS A 70 -16.49 -4.56 2.67
C HIS A 70 -15.30 -5.16 1.91
N LEU A 71 -14.23 -4.40 1.68
CA LEU A 71 -13.04 -4.90 0.98
C LEU A 71 -12.42 -6.09 1.72
N PRO A 72 -11.98 -7.16 1.01
CA PRO A 72 -11.35 -8.32 1.64
C PRO A 72 -10.15 -7.92 2.52
N ALA A 73 -9.25 -7.06 2.02
CA ALA A 73 -8.12 -6.54 2.79
C ALA A 73 -8.53 -5.85 4.09
N VAL A 74 -9.64 -5.09 4.09
CA VAL A 74 -10.12 -4.39 5.30
C VAL A 74 -10.68 -5.38 6.30
N ARG A 75 -11.51 -6.33 5.85
CA ARG A 75 -12.12 -7.35 6.71
C ARG A 75 -11.09 -8.31 7.32
N ASN A 76 -10.00 -8.56 6.61
CA ASN A 76 -8.91 -9.43 7.04
C ASN A 76 -7.78 -8.66 7.75
N GLU A 77 -7.97 -7.36 8.05
CA GLU A 77 -6.98 -6.49 8.71
C GLU A 77 -5.63 -6.38 7.98
N ARG A 78 -5.65 -6.52 6.65
CA ARG A 78 -4.52 -6.48 5.72
C ARG A 78 -4.39 -5.13 5.01
N VAL A 79 -4.63 -4.06 5.74
CA VAL A 79 -4.36 -2.69 5.28
C VAL A 79 -3.15 -2.15 6.03
N TYR A 80 -2.18 -1.64 5.30
CA TYR A 80 -0.93 -1.14 5.85
C TYR A 80 -0.73 0.31 5.43
N VAL A 81 -0.36 1.16 6.38
CA VAL A 81 0.03 2.55 6.11
C VAL A 81 1.54 2.60 6.07
N THR A 82 2.09 3.13 4.99
CA THR A 82 3.53 3.19 4.73
C THR A 82 4.03 4.63 4.79
N ASP A 83 5.31 4.82 5.09
CA ASP A 83 5.98 6.12 4.89
C ASP A 83 6.22 6.33 3.39
N GLY A 84 5.19 6.85 2.72
CA GLY A 84 5.24 7.16 1.29
C GLY A 84 6.36 8.15 0.99
N ASN A 85 6.58 9.15 1.84
CA ASN A 85 7.58 10.20 1.69
C ASN A 85 9.00 9.63 1.52
N GLN A 86 9.39 8.65 2.33
CA GLN A 86 10.75 8.13 2.35
C GLN A 86 11.02 7.00 1.37
N TYR A 87 10.04 6.14 1.09
CA TYR A 87 10.30 4.86 0.43
C TYR A 87 9.72 4.78 -1.00
N PHE A 88 8.55 5.38 -1.27
CA PHE A 88 7.82 5.06 -2.50
C PHE A 88 7.84 6.14 -3.59
N ASN A 89 8.46 7.30 -3.34
CA ASN A 89 8.38 8.45 -4.28
C ASN A 89 9.62 8.69 -5.14
N ARG A 90 10.72 7.97 -4.93
CA ARG A 90 11.97 8.16 -5.68
C ARG A 90 12.57 6.81 -6.07
N PRO A 91 12.94 6.59 -7.34
CA PRO A 91 13.64 5.37 -7.78
C PRO A 91 15.14 5.46 -7.43
N GLY A 92 15.43 5.64 -6.15
CA GLY A 92 16.79 5.77 -5.62
C GLY A 92 17.27 4.48 -4.94
N PRO A 93 18.39 4.54 -4.18
CA PRO A 93 18.94 3.37 -3.48
C PRO A 93 17.93 2.65 -2.59
N ARG A 94 16.96 3.41 -2.04
CA ARG A 94 15.92 2.90 -1.13
C ARG A 94 14.86 2.01 -1.77
N VAL A 95 14.95 1.76 -3.08
CA VAL A 95 14.00 0.89 -3.79
C VAL A 95 14.04 -0.54 -3.26
N VAL A 96 15.19 -0.98 -2.74
CA VAL A 96 15.33 -2.29 -2.08
C VAL A 96 14.50 -2.32 -0.79
N GLU A 97 14.64 -1.31 0.06
CA GLU A 97 13.86 -1.16 1.29
C GLU A 97 12.35 -1.07 1.00
N SER A 98 11.95 -0.45 -0.12
CA SER A 98 10.55 -0.44 -0.55
C SER A 98 10.02 -1.83 -0.90
N ALA A 99 10.84 -2.68 -1.53
CA ALA A 99 10.50 -4.08 -1.79
C ALA A 99 10.48 -4.91 -0.49
N GLU A 100 11.40 -4.66 0.44
CA GLU A 100 11.41 -5.28 1.77
C GLU A 100 10.15 -4.94 2.57
N ILE A 101 9.75 -3.66 2.60
CA ILE A 101 8.51 -3.17 3.23
C ILE A 101 7.29 -3.88 2.65
N LEU A 102 7.20 -3.98 1.32
CA LEU A 102 6.09 -4.69 0.67
C LEU A 102 6.12 -6.19 0.99
N SER A 103 7.30 -6.80 1.09
CA SER A 103 7.45 -8.21 1.45
C SER A 103 6.96 -8.50 2.87
N GLU A 104 7.29 -7.63 3.84
CA GLU A 104 6.77 -7.72 5.21
C GLU A 104 5.23 -7.57 5.25
N CYS A 105 4.67 -6.67 4.44
CA CYS A 105 3.22 -6.44 4.36
C CYS A 105 2.47 -7.59 3.67
N LEU A 106 3.06 -8.19 2.62
CA LEU A 106 2.45 -9.27 1.84
C LEU A 106 2.56 -10.64 2.55
N HIS A 107 3.66 -10.89 3.28
CA HIS A 107 3.90 -12.18 3.95
C HIS A 107 4.20 -12.01 5.46
N PRO A 108 3.22 -11.58 6.27
CA PRO A 108 3.40 -11.42 7.71
C PRO A 108 3.90 -12.72 8.36
N GLY A 109 4.99 -12.62 9.12
CA GLY A 109 5.61 -13.74 9.81
C GLY A 109 6.66 -14.50 9.00
N TYR A 110 6.84 -14.21 7.71
CA TYR A 110 7.91 -14.79 6.89
C TYR A 110 9.12 -13.86 6.73
N PHE A 111 8.90 -12.55 6.74
CA PHE A 111 9.94 -11.52 6.62
C PHE A 111 9.90 -10.56 7.81
N ASP A 112 11.09 -10.17 8.28
CA ASP A 112 11.32 -9.17 9.32
C ASP A 112 12.68 -8.47 9.05
N PHE A 113 12.68 -7.54 8.10
CA PHE A 113 13.80 -6.66 7.80
C PHE A 113 13.86 -5.45 8.77
N GLY A 114 12.88 -5.34 9.68
CA GLY A 114 12.85 -4.33 10.73
C GLY A 114 12.19 -3.01 10.33
N HIS A 115 11.38 -2.98 9.27
CA HIS A 115 10.72 -1.76 8.80
C HIS A 115 9.38 -1.47 9.51
N ARG A 116 8.88 -2.41 10.31
CA ARG A 116 7.65 -2.18 11.10
C ARG A 116 7.84 -1.05 12.11
N GLY A 117 6.93 -0.08 12.09
CA GLY A 117 6.94 1.11 12.94
C GLY A 117 7.70 2.31 12.34
N THR A 118 8.51 2.10 11.29
CA THR A 118 9.29 3.17 10.63
C THR A 118 8.95 3.30 9.15
N GLY A 119 8.92 2.18 8.42
CA GLY A 119 8.51 2.09 7.01
C GLY A 119 7.03 1.79 6.82
N TRP A 120 6.41 1.08 7.76
CA TRP A 120 4.97 0.80 7.73
C TRP A 120 4.37 0.46 9.10
N ILE A 121 3.05 0.59 9.22
CA ILE A 121 2.25 0.09 10.35
C ILE A 121 0.96 -0.57 9.85
N PRO A 122 0.38 -1.51 10.61
CA PRO A 122 -0.98 -1.95 10.36
C PRO A 122 -1.96 -0.78 10.55
N TRP A 123 -2.87 -0.58 9.60
CA TRP A 123 -4.04 0.26 9.83
C TRP A 123 -5.09 -0.55 10.60
N ARG A 124 -5.72 0.08 11.57
CA ARG A 124 -6.84 -0.47 12.32
C ARG A 124 -7.98 0.54 12.32
N PRO A 125 -9.23 0.11 12.11
CA PRO A 125 -10.38 0.98 12.32
C PRO A 125 -10.46 1.37 13.80
N ASP A 126 -10.88 2.61 14.05
CA ASP A 126 -11.27 3.08 15.40
C ASP A 126 -12.48 2.30 15.94
#